data_AF-A0A1V3WSK3-F1
#
_entry.id   AF-A0A1V3WSK3-F1
#
_cell.length_a   1.000
_cell.length_b   1.000
_cell.length_c   1.000
_cell.angle_alpha   90.00
_cell.angle_beta   90.00
_cell.angle_gamma   90.00
#
_symmetry.space_group_name_H-M   'P 1'
#
loop_
_entity.id
_entity.type
_entity.pdbx_description
1 polymer ?
#
loop_
_entity_poly.entity_id
_entity_poly.type
_entity_poly.pdbx_seq_one_letter_code
_entity_poly.pdbx_strand_id
1 'polypeptide(L)'
;MSGHGLTSAFATELDAYLAFKAKMGFTGASRIWYLKRFDAYCAEHDRTVFDKDTVEGWVAVQLQHSGRYRSWMSYIRDVGRWMAMNEIPGAYVLSDRWKALSLPLIPICCLGVKSNCSSLPPPGFRRHARGGGRRPRFSP
;
A
#
# COMPACT_ATOMS: atom_id res chain seq x y z
N MET A 1 -1.46 -31.37 -6.23
CA MET A 1 -0.39 -30.49 -6.75
C MET A 1 -1.07 -29.33 -7.43
N SER A 2 -0.79 -28.09 -6.99
CA SER A 2 -1.33 -26.87 -7.58
C SER A 2 -0.90 -26.76 -9.05
N GLY A 3 -1.83 -26.43 -9.96
CA GLY A 3 -1.56 -26.37 -11.39
C GLY A 3 -0.50 -25.33 -11.78
N HIS A 4 -0.21 -24.41 -10.85
CA HIS A 4 0.73 -23.32 -11.03
C HIS A 4 2.10 -23.52 -10.34
N GLY A 5 2.38 -24.66 -9.72
CA GLY A 5 3.68 -24.90 -9.05
C GLY A 5 3.87 -24.07 -7.79
N LEU A 6 2.78 -23.90 -7.04
CA LEU A 6 2.73 -23.25 -5.73
C LEU A 6 3.05 -24.30 -4.65
N THR A 7 3.83 -23.93 -3.65
CA THR A 7 4.39 -24.88 -2.66
C THR A 7 4.11 -24.50 -1.21
N SER A 8 3.60 -23.29 -0.92
CA SER A 8 3.32 -22.88 0.45
C SER A 8 2.05 -23.51 1.02
N ALA A 9 1.76 -23.22 2.30
CA ALA A 9 0.50 -23.58 2.94
C ALA A 9 -0.73 -23.01 2.21
N PHE A 10 -0.58 -21.95 1.41
CA PHE A 10 -1.66 -21.32 0.65
C PHE A 10 -1.77 -21.82 -0.79
N ALA A 11 -1.03 -22.87 -1.16
CA ALA A 11 -0.93 -23.31 -2.55
C ALA A 11 -2.30 -23.71 -3.13
N THR A 12 -3.18 -24.30 -2.31
CA THR A 12 -4.51 -24.76 -2.75
C THR A 12 -5.44 -23.57 -2.98
N GLU A 13 -5.47 -22.64 -2.03
CA GLU A 13 -6.30 -21.44 -2.00
C GLU A 13 -5.91 -20.48 -3.13
N LEU A 14 -4.60 -20.30 -3.38
CA LEU A 14 -4.10 -19.50 -4.49
C LEU A 14 -4.43 -20.12 -5.85
N ASP A 15 -4.37 -21.44 -5.98
CA ASP A 15 -4.75 -22.15 -7.21
C ASP A 15 -6.27 -22.03 -7.46
N ALA A 16 -7.08 -22.18 -6.40
CA ALA A 16 -8.53 -22.00 -6.46
C ALA A 16 -8.94 -20.56 -6.83
N TYR A 17 -8.27 -19.55 -6.26
CA TYR A 17 -8.44 -18.15 -6.65
C TYR A 17 -8.10 -17.92 -8.13
N LEU A 18 -6.97 -18.48 -8.61
CA LEU A 18 -6.56 -18.33 -10.00
C LEU A 18 -7.54 -19.00 -10.96
N ALA A 19 -8.03 -20.20 -10.62
CA ALA A 19 -9.07 -20.89 -11.38
C ALA A 19 -10.38 -20.10 -11.41
N PHE A 20 -10.79 -19.51 -10.28
CA PHE A 20 -11.94 -18.61 -10.20
C PHE A 20 -11.78 -17.39 -11.12
N LYS A 21 -10.63 -16.72 -11.07
CA LYS A 21 -10.36 -15.56 -11.95
C LYS A 21 -10.29 -15.95 -13.42
N ALA A 22 -9.77 -17.12 -13.74
CA ALA A 22 -9.74 -17.64 -15.11
C ALA A 22 -11.16 -17.87 -15.65
N LYS A 23 -12.07 -18.44 -14.85
CA LYS A 23 -13.50 -18.61 -15.21
C LYS A 23 -14.19 -17.28 -15.52
N MET A 24 -13.76 -16.19 -14.88
CA MET A 24 -14.25 -14.82 -15.14
C MET A 24 -13.56 -14.14 -16.33
N GLY A 25 -12.68 -14.82 -17.06
CA GLY A 25 -11.95 -14.27 -18.21
C GLY A 25 -10.68 -13.49 -17.85
N PHE A 26 -10.22 -13.53 -16.59
CA PHE A 26 -9.00 -12.84 -16.18
C PHE A 26 -7.81 -13.80 -16.06
N THR A 27 -7.06 -14.01 -17.15
CA THR A 27 -5.93 -14.97 -17.23
C THR A 27 -4.55 -14.30 -17.29
N GLY A 28 -4.43 -13.04 -16.88
CA GLY A 28 -3.19 -12.27 -17.02
C GLY A 28 -1.96 -12.89 -16.32
N ALA A 29 -0.86 -13.05 -17.07
CA ALA A 29 0.39 -13.65 -16.59
C ALA A 29 1.01 -12.91 -15.39
N SER A 30 0.88 -11.58 -15.35
CA SER A 30 1.40 -10.77 -14.25
C SER A 30 0.80 -11.19 -12.91
N ARG A 31 -0.50 -11.50 -12.86
CA ARG A 31 -1.16 -11.94 -11.61
C ARG A 31 -0.54 -13.24 -11.11
N ILE A 32 -0.46 -14.24 -11.99
CA ILE A 32 0.12 -15.54 -11.67
C ILE A 32 1.55 -15.36 -11.15
N TRP A 33 2.35 -14.51 -11.82
CA TRP A 33 3.72 -14.25 -11.43
C TRP A 33 3.86 -13.63 -10.03
N TYR A 34 3.07 -12.59 -9.70
CA TYR A 34 3.12 -11.97 -8.38
C TYR A 34 2.61 -12.88 -7.27
N LEU A 35 1.60 -13.71 -7.54
CA LEU A 35 1.10 -14.68 -6.56
C LEU A 35 2.07 -15.83 -6.32
N LYS A 36 2.81 -16.27 -7.34
CA LYS A 36 3.93 -17.21 -7.14
C LYS A 36 5.02 -16.63 -6.24
N ARG A 37 5.35 -15.34 -6.39
CA ARG A 37 6.32 -14.68 -5.49
C ARG A 37 5.82 -14.56 -4.06
N PHE A 38 4.52 -14.32 -3.88
CA PHE A 38 3.90 -14.34 -2.56
C PHE A 38 3.94 -15.74 -1.95
N ASP A 39 3.57 -16.76 -2.72
CA ASP A 39 3.65 -18.16 -2.29
C ASP A 39 5.07 -18.57 -1.90
N ALA A 40 6.07 -18.23 -2.72
CA ALA A 40 7.47 -18.49 -2.41
C ALA A 40 7.91 -17.81 -1.10
N TYR A 41 7.49 -16.56 -0.86
CA TYR A 41 7.73 -15.88 0.41
C TYR A 41 7.06 -16.59 1.59
N CYS A 42 5.81 -17.04 1.43
CA CYS A 42 5.13 -17.78 2.49
C CYS A 42 5.83 -19.10 2.80
N ALA A 43 6.36 -19.79 1.79
CA ALA A 43 7.14 -21.01 1.96
C ALA A 43 8.50 -20.74 2.64
N GLU A 44 9.20 -19.67 2.27
CA GLU A 44 10.50 -19.30 2.84
C GLU A 44 10.41 -18.86 4.31
N HIS A 45 9.29 -18.25 4.69
CA HIS A 45 9.06 -17.71 6.05
C HIS A 45 8.12 -18.59 6.90
N ASP A 46 7.85 -19.83 6.49
CA ASP A 46 6.95 -20.77 7.17
C ASP A 46 5.59 -20.17 7.57
N ARG A 47 5.04 -19.33 6.68
CA ARG A 47 3.76 -18.65 6.93
C ARG A 47 2.61 -19.58 6.63
N THR A 48 1.83 -19.89 7.66
CA THR A 48 0.66 -20.78 7.59
C THR A 48 -0.66 -20.04 7.80
N VAL A 49 -0.63 -18.77 8.20
CA VAL A 49 -1.82 -17.95 8.48
C VAL A 49 -1.84 -16.71 7.59
N PHE A 50 -2.97 -16.43 6.95
CA PHE A 50 -3.15 -15.25 6.09
C PHE A 50 -3.49 -14.01 6.94
N ASP A 51 -2.57 -13.62 7.82
CA ASP A 51 -2.71 -12.51 8.74
C ASP A 51 -2.06 -11.21 8.23
N LYS A 52 -2.21 -10.15 9.03
CA LYS A 52 -1.62 -8.85 8.72
C LYS A 52 -0.11 -8.93 8.55
N ASP A 53 0.59 -9.66 9.41
CA ASP A 53 2.04 -9.71 9.42
C ASP A 53 2.59 -10.44 8.19
N THR A 54 1.90 -11.50 7.76
CA THR A 54 2.25 -12.24 6.53
C THR A 54 2.06 -11.35 5.30
N VAL A 55 0.90 -10.71 5.17
CA VAL A 55 0.56 -9.89 4.00
C VAL A 55 1.38 -8.61 3.96
N GLU A 56 1.42 -7.84 5.06
CA GLU A 56 2.20 -6.58 5.12
C GLU A 56 3.72 -6.86 5.07
N GLY A 57 4.19 -7.97 5.66
CA GLY A 57 5.58 -8.40 5.57
C GLY A 57 6.02 -8.67 4.13
N TRP A 58 5.23 -9.43 3.38
CA TRP A 58 5.50 -9.64 1.95
C TRP A 58 5.47 -8.33 1.16
N VAL A 59 4.49 -7.46 1.43
CA VAL A 59 4.39 -6.15 0.75
C VAL A 59 5.65 -5.32 1.02
N ALA A 60 6.18 -5.33 2.24
CA ALA A 60 7.41 -4.61 2.60
C ALA A 60 8.64 -5.15 1.85
N VAL A 61 8.79 -6.48 1.74
CA VAL A 61 9.86 -7.10 0.93
C VAL A 61 9.69 -6.76 -0.54
N GLN A 62 8.48 -6.92 -1.08
CA GLN A 62 8.20 -6.68 -2.49
C GLN A 62 8.38 -5.21 -2.88
N LEU A 63 8.14 -4.27 -1.97
CA LEU A 63 8.40 -2.84 -2.18
C LEU A 63 9.88 -2.53 -2.38
N GLN A 64 10.80 -3.26 -1.74
CA GLN A 64 12.24 -3.08 -1.93
C GLN A 64 12.67 -3.48 -3.35
N HIS A 65 11.95 -4.42 -3.97
CA HIS A 65 12.21 -4.88 -5.33
C HIS A 65 11.33 -4.21 -6.39
N SER A 66 10.37 -3.37 -5.99
CA SER A 66 9.39 -2.77 -6.89
C SER A 66 9.74 -1.32 -7.21
N GLY A 67 9.73 -0.99 -8.50
CA GLY A 67 9.83 0.39 -8.96
C GLY A 67 8.55 1.20 -8.75
N ARG A 68 8.34 2.21 -9.60
CA ARG A 68 7.21 3.16 -9.51
C ARG A 68 5.83 2.51 -9.68
N TYR A 69 5.76 1.35 -10.34
CA TYR A 69 4.49 0.68 -10.65
C TYR A 69 4.11 -0.32 -9.56
N ARG A 70 2.96 -0.08 -8.93
CA ARG A 70 2.43 -0.90 -7.82
C ARG A 70 1.10 -1.57 -8.14
N SER A 71 0.84 -1.83 -9.43
CA SER A 71 -0.39 -2.50 -9.89
C SER A 71 -0.58 -3.88 -9.25
N TRP A 72 0.50 -4.56 -8.87
CA TRP A 72 0.48 -5.85 -8.18
C TRP A 72 -0.21 -5.83 -6.81
N MET A 73 -0.29 -4.68 -6.13
CA MET A 73 -1.00 -4.55 -4.86
C MET A 73 -2.50 -4.83 -5.00
N SER A 74 -3.07 -4.64 -6.20
CA SER A 74 -4.46 -4.99 -6.48
C SER A 74 -4.68 -6.51 -6.39
N TYR A 75 -3.75 -7.31 -6.90
CA TYR A 75 -3.87 -8.77 -6.93
C TYR A 75 -3.96 -9.37 -5.52
N ILE A 76 -3.11 -8.88 -4.61
CA ILE A 76 -3.03 -9.44 -3.25
C ILE A 76 -4.19 -8.98 -2.39
N ARG A 77 -4.68 -7.75 -2.61
CA ARG A 77 -5.93 -7.29 -1.99
C ARG A 77 -7.12 -8.12 -2.46
N ASP A 78 -7.20 -8.42 -3.75
CA ASP A 78 -8.27 -9.24 -4.31
C ASP A 78 -8.23 -10.67 -3.78
N VAL A 79 -7.04 -11.27 -3.64
CA VAL A 79 -6.87 -12.58 -2.99
C VAL A 79 -7.36 -12.55 -1.55
N GLY A 80 -6.92 -11.57 -0.75
CA GLY A 80 -7.36 -11.47 0.65
C GLY A 80 -8.88 -11.32 0.78
N ARG A 81 -9.52 -10.55 -0.10
CA ARG A 81 -10.99 -10.44 -0.16
C ARG A 81 -11.64 -11.76 -0.52
N TRP A 82 -11.10 -12.46 -1.51
CA TRP A 82 -11.64 -13.73 -1.97
C TRP A 82 -11.50 -14.83 -0.89
N MET A 83 -10.36 -14.91 -0.21
CA MET A 83 -10.12 -15.83 0.91
C MET A 83 -11.04 -15.54 2.10
N ALA A 84 -11.23 -14.27 2.44
CA ALA A 84 -12.15 -13.86 3.50
C ALA A 84 -13.61 -14.23 3.20
N MET A 85 -13.97 -14.34 1.92
CA MET A 85 -15.33 -14.71 1.48
C MET A 85 -15.53 -16.23 1.36
N ASN A 86 -14.49 -17.01 1.03
CA ASN A 86 -14.68 -18.41 0.59
C ASN A 86 -13.99 -19.47 1.46
N GLU A 87 -12.93 -19.15 2.21
CA GLU A 87 -12.04 -20.21 2.73
C GLU A 87 -11.55 -19.98 4.16
N ILE A 88 -11.36 -18.74 4.62
CA ILE A 88 -10.78 -18.46 5.96
C ILE A 88 -11.48 -17.26 6.61
N PRO A 89 -12.35 -17.47 7.63
CA PRO A 89 -12.86 -16.37 8.44
C PRO A 89 -11.69 -15.71 9.17
N GLY A 90 -11.45 -14.43 8.87
CA GLY A 90 -10.35 -13.65 9.47
C GLY A 90 -9.13 -13.42 8.57
N ALA A 91 -9.17 -13.88 7.31
CA ALA A 91 -8.12 -13.53 6.34
C ALA A 91 -7.95 -12.00 6.22
N TYR A 92 -6.72 -11.53 6.36
CA TYR A 92 -6.43 -10.10 6.34
C TYR A 92 -6.53 -9.53 4.92
N VAL A 93 -7.38 -8.51 4.76
CA VAL A 93 -7.45 -7.74 3.51
C VAL A 93 -6.47 -6.57 3.58
N LEU A 94 -5.53 -6.51 2.62
CA LEU A 94 -4.54 -5.45 2.54
C LEU A 94 -5.18 -4.05 2.57
N SER A 95 -4.84 -3.29 3.61
CA SER A 95 -5.36 -1.94 3.82
C SER A 95 -4.98 -0.97 2.70
N ASP A 96 -5.85 0.02 2.47
CA ASP A 96 -5.64 1.07 1.47
C ASP A 96 -4.50 2.04 1.82
N ARG A 97 -4.00 2.02 3.06
CA ARG A 97 -2.78 2.76 3.45
C ARG A 97 -1.57 2.42 2.56
N TRP A 98 -1.52 1.20 2.03
CA TRP A 98 -0.44 0.75 1.15
C TRP A 98 -0.55 1.29 -0.28
N LYS A 99 -1.73 1.81 -0.68
CA LYS A 99 -1.91 2.46 -1.99
C LYS A 99 -1.15 3.79 -2.09
N ALA A 100 -0.77 4.42 -0.98
CA ALA A 100 -0.27 5.79 -0.99
C ALA A 100 1.02 6.01 -0.16
N LEU A 101 2.15 6.11 -0.86
CA LEU A 101 2.73 7.45 -1.03
C LEU A 101 2.42 7.86 -2.47
N SER A 102 1.18 8.25 -2.71
CA SER A 102 0.90 9.18 -3.78
C SER A 102 1.57 10.48 -3.35
N LEU A 103 2.77 10.76 -3.88
CA LEU A 103 3.12 12.16 -4.08
C LEU A 103 1.89 12.80 -4.74
N PRO A 104 1.41 13.97 -4.26
CA PRO A 104 0.22 14.57 -4.82
C PRO A 104 0.44 14.65 -6.34
N LEU A 105 -0.36 13.91 -7.09
CA LEU A 105 -0.47 14.12 -8.52
C LEU A 105 -0.92 15.57 -8.64
N ILE A 106 0.01 16.45 -8.98
CA ILE A 106 -0.34 17.70 -9.64
C ILE A 106 -1.20 17.25 -10.83
N PRO A 107 -2.45 17.73 -10.95
CA PRO A 107 -3.26 17.44 -12.13
C PRO A 107 -2.47 17.90 -13.34
N ILE A 108 -2.35 17.03 -14.35
CA ILE A 108 -1.74 17.40 -15.65
C ILE A 108 -2.49 18.57 -16.31
N CYS A 109 -3.69 18.93 -15.83
CA CYS A 109 -4.43 20.13 -16.18
C CYS A 109 -3.84 21.46 -15.67
N CYS A 110 -2.82 21.44 -14.79
CA CYS A 110 -2.23 22.66 -14.22
C CYS A 110 -0.83 23.00 -14.77
N LEU A 111 -0.36 22.34 -15.84
CA LEU A 111 0.81 22.81 -16.60
C LEU A 111 0.40 23.99 -17.49
N GLY A 112 0.07 25.09 -16.82
CA GLY A 112 -0.27 26.37 -17.43
C GLY A 112 -0.08 27.47 -16.39
N VAL A 113 1.05 28.18 -16.52
CA VAL A 113 1.39 29.45 -15.89
C VAL A 113 2.07 29.39 -14.51
N LYS A 114 3.34 29.80 -14.56
CA LYS A 114 4.22 30.25 -13.48
C LYS A 114 3.48 31.13 -12.45
N SER A 115 3.79 31.01 -11.17
CA SER A 115 4.45 32.08 -10.39
C SER A 115 4.44 31.84 -8.87
N ASN A 116 5.60 32.14 -8.28
CA ASN A 116 5.88 32.48 -6.89
C ASN A 116 5.80 31.41 -5.79
N CYS A 117 7.00 30.92 -5.46
CA CYS A 117 7.46 30.78 -4.08
C CYS A 117 7.17 32.06 -3.28
N SER A 118 6.47 31.92 -2.14
CA SER A 118 6.64 32.73 -0.93
C SER A 118 6.16 31.92 0.27
N SER A 119 7.13 31.30 0.96
CA SER A 119 7.27 31.29 2.42
C SER A 119 6.01 31.42 3.29
N LEU A 120 5.65 30.34 4.01
CA LEU A 120 4.96 30.41 5.31
C LEU A 120 5.41 29.22 6.21
N PRO A 121 5.90 29.45 7.45
CA PRO A 121 6.35 28.41 8.38
C PRO A 121 5.18 27.78 9.17
N PRO A 122 5.39 26.62 9.84
CA PRO A 122 4.32 25.78 10.38
C PRO A 122 3.64 26.37 11.63
N PRO A 123 2.41 25.92 11.96
CA PRO A 123 1.61 26.49 13.02
C PRO A 123 1.91 25.85 14.38
N GLY A 124 1.99 26.69 15.41
CA GLY A 124 1.57 26.33 16.76
C GLY A 124 2.64 26.44 17.83
N PHE A 125 2.71 27.59 18.49
CA PHE A 125 2.91 27.63 19.95
C PHE A 125 2.20 28.84 20.55
N ARG A 126 1.17 28.58 21.35
CA ARG A 126 0.50 29.55 22.23
C ARG A 126 1.47 30.02 23.32
N ARG A 127 1.40 31.29 23.70
CA ARG A 127 1.36 31.70 25.12
C ARG A 127 0.65 33.05 25.28
N HIS A 128 -0.27 33.07 26.23
CA HIS A 128 -0.91 34.25 26.82
C HIS A 128 0.11 35.18 27.47
N ALA A 129 -0.12 36.50 27.44
CA ALA A 129 -0.57 37.29 28.60
C ALA A 129 -0.17 38.78 28.48
N ARG A 130 -1.18 39.63 28.73
CA ARG A 130 -1.20 40.95 29.39
C ARG A 130 0.10 41.75 29.53
N GLY A 131 0.00 43.03 29.15
CA GLY A 131 0.37 44.12 30.06
C GLY A 131 1.39 45.13 29.54
N GLY A 132 0.92 46.35 29.30
CA GLY A 132 1.57 47.56 29.83
C GLY A 132 2.82 48.12 29.11
N GLY A 133 2.62 49.25 28.43
CA GLY A 133 3.28 50.49 28.86
C GLY A 133 4.65 50.85 28.25
N ARG A 134 4.62 52.03 27.61
CA ARG A 134 5.67 53.08 27.54
C ARG A 134 6.74 52.97 26.43
N ARG A 135 6.68 53.98 25.56
CA ARG A 135 7.78 54.52 24.74
C ARG A 135 8.89 55.10 25.62
N PRO A 136 10.13 55.16 25.11
CA PRO A 136 10.72 56.46 24.74
C PRO A 136 11.42 56.39 23.37
N ARG A 137 11.20 57.30 22.42
CA ARG A 137 11.81 58.64 22.25
C ARG A 137 13.35 58.62 22.37
N PHE A 138 14.02 58.56 21.22
CA PHE A 138 15.45 58.86 21.05
C PHE A 138 15.65 60.35 20.72
N SER A 139 16.64 60.96 21.36
CA SER A 139 17.40 62.17 21.00
C SER A 139 18.84 61.89 21.45
N PRO A 140 19.90 62.47 20.84
CA PRO A 140 20.09 63.90 20.64
C PRO A 140 19.71 64.40 19.24
#